data_AF-A0AAR5Q2U8-F1
#
_entry.id   AF-A0AAR5Q2U8-F1
#
_cell.length_a   1.000
_cell.length_b   1.000
_cell.length_c   1.000
_cell.angle_alpha   90.00
_cell.angle_beta   90.00
_cell.angle_gamma   90.00
#
_symmetry.space_group_name_H-M   'P 1'
#
loop_
_entity.id
_entity.type
_entity.pdbx_description
1 polymer ?
#
loop_
_entity_poly.entity_id
_entity_poly.type
_entity_poly.pdbx_seq_one_letter_code
_entity_poly.pdbx_strand_id
1 'polypeptide(L)'
;MVLADKNETVRNGRRSRGPSPQNGNVQLESTSEEESPIPVDKIRVGRDFQATCPELQPEAQRRPEQLADRALLVWSPTEAIPDIKLENYIVLAKDKYGYNGEQALGMLFWHKHDLDRAMLDLANFTPFPDEWSVEDKVLFEQAFQFHGKSFYRIRQM
;
A
#
# COMPACT_ATOMS: atom_id res chain seq x y z
N MET A 1 -4.46 -21.27 -36.87
CA MET A 1 -4.34 -19.91 -37.41
C MET A 1 -5.71 -19.27 -37.34
N VAL A 2 -5.90 -18.33 -36.42
CA VAL A 2 -7.11 -17.50 -36.31
C VAL A 2 -6.61 -16.07 -36.30
N LEU A 3 -7.09 -15.29 -37.26
CA LEU A 3 -6.61 -13.95 -37.60
C LEU A 3 -7.09 -12.94 -36.56
N ALA A 4 -6.20 -12.04 -36.16
CA ALA A 4 -6.51 -10.91 -35.29
C ALA A 4 -6.92 -9.70 -36.15
N ASP A 5 -8.13 -9.20 -35.95
CA ASP A 5 -8.56 -7.92 -36.52
C ASP A 5 -8.06 -6.76 -35.66
N LYS A 6 -7.36 -5.83 -36.33
CA LYS A 6 -6.92 -4.55 -35.80
C LYS A 6 -8.11 -3.59 -35.78
N ASN A 7 -8.41 -3.00 -34.63
CA ASN A 7 -9.16 -1.75 -34.61
C ASN A 7 -8.54 -0.78 -33.59
N GLU A 8 -7.87 0.23 -34.12
CA GLU A 8 -7.46 1.41 -33.37
C GLU A 8 -8.67 2.31 -33.13
N THR A 9 -8.92 2.65 -31.87
CA THR A 9 -9.33 3.99 -31.38
C THR A 9 -9.86 3.88 -29.95
N VAL A 10 -8.97 4.00 -28.95
CA VAL A 10 -9.41 4.20 -27.55
C VAL A 10 -9.12 5.64 -27.16
N ARG A 11 -10.16 6.48 -27.22
CA ARG A 11 -10.17 7.82 -26.62
C ARG A 11 -10.18 7.66 -25.10
N ASN A 12 -9.13 8.13 -24.43
CA ASN A 12 -9.06 8.14 -22.97
C ASN A 12 -10.19 9.00 -22.37
N GLY A 13 -11.09 8.33 -21.65
CA GLY A 13 -12.18 8.94 -20.88
C GLY A 13 -11.68 9.73 -19.67
N ARG A 14 -12.06 11.01 -19.66
CA ARG A 14 -12.28 11.93 -18.53
C ARG A 14 -12.07 11.36 -17.11
N ARG A 15 -11.12 11.92 -16.36
CA ARG A 15 -10.99 11.68 -14.91
C ARG A 15 -12.17 12.30 -14.16
N SER A 16 -12.95 11.49 -13.46
CA SER A 16 -13.97 11.93 -12.50
C SER A 16 -13.31 12.59 -11.30
N ARG A 17 -13.56 13.89 -11.09
CA ARG A 17 -13.21 14.60 -9.86
C ARG A 17 -14.33 14.38 -8.85
N GLY A 18 -14.08 13.57 -7.82
CA GLY A 18 -14.91 13.56 -6.61
C GLY A 18 -14.58 14.76 -5.72
N PRO A 19 -15.52 15.24 -4.87
CA PRO A 19 -15.34 16.45 -4.09
C PRO A 19 -14.39 16.22 -2.90
N SER A 20 -13.33 17.01 -2.80
CA SER A 20 -12.47 17.07 -1.61
C SER A 20 -13.10 17.97 -0.54
N PRO A 21 -12.89 17.70 0.76
CA PRO A 21 -13.53 18.46 1.83
C PRO A 21 -12.91 19.85 1.96
N GLN A 22 -13.79 20.85 1.99
CA GLN A 22 -13.51 22.26 2.24
C GLN A 22 -12.99 22.45 3.67
N ASN A 23 -11.78 22.97 3.86
CA ASN A 23 -11.45 23.82 5.00
C ASN A 23 -10.11 24.53 4.85
N GLY A 24 -10.13 25.86 4.93
CA GLY A 24 -8.97 26.73 5.07
C GLY A 24 -8.86 27.79 4.00
N ASN A 25 -9.42 28.98 4.29
CA ASN A 25 -9.20 30.22 3.52
C ASN A 25 -7.72 30.40 3.16
N VAL A 26 -7.39 30.26 1.87
CA VAL A 26 -6.20 30.90 1.32
C VAL A 26 -6.71 32.17 0.65
N GLN A 27 -6.68 33.25 1.41
CA GLN A 27 -6.93 34.58 0.90
C GLN A 27 -5.81 34.88 -0.10
N LEU A 28 -6.18 34.90 -1.39
CA LEU A 28 -5.34 35.34 -2.49
C LEU A 28 -5.12 36.85 -2.34
N GLU A 29 -4.22 37.26 -1.44
CA GLU A 29 -3.67 38.60 -1.49
C GLU A 29 -2.59 38.64 -2.56
N SER A 30 -2.97 39.21 -3.71
CA SER A 30 -2.03 39.71 -4.70
C SER A 30 -1.08 40.68 -4.02
N THR A 31 0.17 40.27 -3.84
CA THR A 31 1.26 41.16 -3.45
C THR A 31 2.46 40.91 -4.36
N SER A 32 2.76 41.97 -5.12
CA SER A 32 4.04 42.29 -5.75
C SER A 32 4.55 41.36 -6.85
N GLU A 33 4.29 41.82 -8.08
CA GLU A 33 4.98 41.46 -9.31
C GLU A 33 6.50 41.74 -9.19
N GLU A 34 7.26 40.84 -8.56
CA GLU A 34 8.65 40.63 -8.98
C GLU A 34 8.69 39.39 -9.87
N GLU A 35 9.01 39.66 -11.13
CA GLU A 35 8.99 38.74 -12.27
C GLU A 35 9.98 37.57 -12.05
N SER A 36 9.58 36.58 -11.27
CA SER A 36 10.19 35.26 -11.37
C SER A 36 9.81 34.69 -12.76
N PRO A 37 10.76 34.51 -13.69
CA PRO A 37 10.46 34.36 -15.13
C PRO A 37 9.84 33.01 -15.49
N ILE A 38 9.52 32.17 -14.51
CA ILE A 38 8.93 30.85 -14.73
C ILE A 38 7.62 30.77 -13.93
N PRO A 39 6.45 30.79 -14.60
CA PRO A 39 5.18 30.58 -13.95
C PRO A 39 5.18 29.24 -13.20
N VAL A 40 4.97 29.30 -11.88
CA VAL A 40 5.01 28.14 -10.96
C VAL A 40 3.96 27.07 -11.30
N ASP A 41 2.92 27.45 -12.05
CA ASP A 41 1.82 26.58 -12.50
C ASP A 41 2.09 25.88 -13.85
N LYS A 42 3.28 26.01 -14.43
CA LYS A 42 3.62 25.36 -15.71
C LYS A 42 4.54 24.16 -15.49
N ILE A 43 4.33 23.10 -16.27
CA ILE A 43 5.22 21.94 -16.30
C ILE A 43 6.61 22.41 -16.75
N ARG A 44 7.61 22.23 -15.88
CA ARG A 44 8.98 22.66 -16.12
C ARG A 44 9.71 21.64 -17.00
N VAL A 45 10.49 22.13 -17.95
CA VAL A 45 11.24 21.32 -18.92
C VAL A 45 12.71 21.73 -18.84
N GLY A 46 13.61 20.76 -18.84
CA GLY A 46 15.05 20.99 -18.72
C GLY A 46 15.75 19.84 -17.99
N ARG A 47 17.08 19.86 -18.00
CA ARG A 47 17.93 18.82 -17.42
C ARG A 47 17.67 18.60 -15.92
N ASP A 48 17.26 19.64 -15.21
CA ASP A 48 16.95 19.58 -13.77
C ASP A 48 15.55 19.04 -13.46
N PHE A 49 14.71 18.88 -14.49
CA PHE A 49 13.30 18.47 -14.35
C PHE A 49 12.99 17.13 -15.04
N GLN A 50 13.83 16.71 -15.99
CA GLN A 50 13.62 15.51 -16.80
C GLN A 50 14.54 14.37 -16.34
N ALA A 51 14.00 13.17 -16.21
CA ALA A 51 14.82 11.97 -16.02
C ALA A 51 15.58 11.64 -17.30
N THR A 52 16.82 11.15 -17.16
CA THR A 52 17.56 10.61 -18.30
C THR A 52 17.02 9.22 -18.61
N CYS A 53 16.48 9.02 -19.81
CA CYS A 53 15.98 7.72 -20.24
C CYS A 53 17.16 6.78 -20.48
N PRO A 54 17.28 5.64 -19.76
CA PRO A 54 18.31 4.66 -20.02
C PRO A 54 18.10 4.00 -21.40
N GLU A 55 19.19 3.57 -22.04
CA GLU A 55 19.11 2.79 -23.26
C GLU A 55 18.50 1.41 -23.00
N LEU A 56 17.78 0.89 -23.99
CA LEU A 56 17.16 -0.43 -23.88
C LEU A 56 18.24 -1.53 -23.93
N GLN A 57 18.41 -2.23 -22.82
CA GLN A 57 19.34 -3.36 -22.73
C GLN A 57 18.78 -4.61 -23.43
N PRO A 58 19.51 -5.19 -24.42
CA PRO A 58 19.10 -6.42 -25.10
C PRO A 58 18.96 -7.61 -24.14
N GLU A 59 18.08 -8.56 -24.45
CA GLU A 59 17.78 -9.70 -23.57
C GLU A 59 19.02 -10.48 -23.16
N ALA A 60 19.92 -10.74 -24.12
CA ALA A 60 21.15 -11.50 -23.91
C ALA A 60 22.14 -10.82 -22.94
N GLN A 61 21.98 -9.51 -22.69
CA GLN A 61 22.84 -8.75 -21.79
C GLN A 61 22.18 -8.51 -20.43
N ARG A 62 20.87 -8.76 -20.28
CA ARG A 62 20.18 -8.58 -19.00
C ARG A 62 20.74 -9.58 -18.00
N ARG A 63 21.10 -9.08 -16.82
CA ARG A 63 21.60 -9.88 -15.70
C ARG A 63 20.69 -9.66 -14.48
N PRO A 64 19.44 -10.13 -14.53
CA PRO A 64 18.48 -9.93 -13.45
C PRO A 64 18.97 -10.47 -12.11
N GLU A 65 19.81 -11.51 -12.12
CA GLU A 65 20.47 -12.10 -10.95
C GLU A 65 21.46 -11.16 -10.24
N GLN A 66 21.96 -10.12 -10.95
CA GLN A 66 22.85 -9.11 -10.37
C GLN A 66 22.08 -7.92 -9.77
N LEU A 67 20.78 -7.83 -10.03
CA LEU A 67 19.95 -6.83 -9.39
C LEU A 67 19.80 -7.22 -7.92
N ALA A 68 20.01 -6.26 -7.03
CA ALA A 68 19.68 -6.46 -5.63
C ALA A 68 18.19 -6.78 -5.54
N ASP A 69 17.85 -8.00 -5.16
CA ASP A 69 16.47 -8.34 -4.86
C ASP A 69 16.09 -7.58 -3.58
N ARG A 70 15.25 -6.56 -3.75
CA ARG A 70 14.73 -5.73 -2.66
C ARG A 70 13.34 -6.20 -2.23
N ALA A 71 12.79 -7.21 -2.90
CA ALA A 71 11.49 -7.75 -2.57
C ALA A 71 11.63 -8.95 -1.62
N LEU A 72 10.68 -9.07 -0.70
CA LEU A 72 10.50 -10.26 0.12
C LEU A 72 9.19 -10.91 -0.31
N LEU A 73 9.24 -12.16 -0.76
CA LEU A 73 8.05 -12.93 -1.07
C LEU A 73 7.34 -13.31 0.23
N VAL A 74 6.15 -12.76 0.45
CA VAL A 74 5.34 -13.00 1.66
C VAL A 74 4.14 -13.91 1.44
N TRP A 75 3.74 -14.13 0.18
CA TRP A 75 2.64 -15.03 -0.18
C TRP A 75 2.77 -15.44 -1.64
N SER A 76 2.35 -16.66 -1.96
CA SER A 76 2.11 -17.10 -3.33
C SER A 76 0.78 -17.85 -3.44
N PRO A 77 0.05 -17.75 -4.55
CA PRO A 77 -1.13 -18.58 -4.79
C PRO A 77 -0.80 -20.08 -4.77
N THR A 78 -1.79 -20.90 -4.43
CA THR A 78 -1.71 -22.37 -4.47
C THR A 78 -3.05 -22.94 -4.92
N GLU A 79 -3.01 -24.01 -5.73
CA GLU A 79 -4.20 -24.78 -6.11
C GLU A 79 -4.40 -26.01 -5.19
N ALA A 80 -3.44 -26.28 -4.29
CA ALA A 80 -3.46 -27.46 -3.43
C ALA A 80 -4.52 -27.39 -2.32
N ILE A 81 -4.96 -26.19 -1.97
CA ILE A 81 -5.93 -25.95 -0.90
C ILE A 81 -7.23 -25.42 -1.53
N PRO A 82 -8.36 -26.13 -1.36
CA PRO A 82 -9.67 -25.58 -1.70
C PRO A 82 -9.99 -24.34 -0.86
N ASP A 83 -10.58 -23.31 -1.47
CA ASP A 83 -10.91 -22.03 -0.83
C ASP A 83 -11.65 -22.19 0.51
N ILE A 84 -12.59 -23.14 0.60
CA ILE A 84 -13.35 -23.40 1.83
C ILE A 84 -12.44 -23.85 2.98
N LYS A 85 -11.42 -24.67 2.71
CA LYS A 85 -10.47 -25.11 3.74
C LYS A 85 -9.54 -23.98 4.17
N LEU A 86 -9.13 -23.14 3.21
CA LEU A 86 -8.32 -21.96 3.48
C LEU A 86 -9.08 -20.97 4.38
N GLU A 87 -10.34 -20.69 4.06
CA GLU A 87 -11.21 -19.81 4.84
C GLU A 87 -11.39 -20.35 6.27
N ASN A 88 -11.69 -21.65 6.41
CA ASN A 88 -11.82 -22.29 7.72
C ASN A 88 -10.53 -22.18 8.55
N TYR A 89 -9.37 -22.28 7.92
CA TYR A 89 -8.08 -22.09 8.58
C TYR A 89 -7.89 -20.64 9.05
N ILE A 90 -8.21 -19.65 8.22
CA ILE A 90 -8.10 -18.22 8.57
C ILE A 90 -9.03 -17.89 9.75
N VAL A 91 -10.29 -18.35 9.70
CA VAL A 91 -11.26 -18.17 10.78
C VAL A 91 -10.77 -18.80 12.08
N LEU A 92 -10.25 -20.03 12.01
CA LEU A 92 -9.70 -20.72 13.19
C LEU A 92 -8.48 -20.00 13.78
N ALA A 93 -7.56 -19.53 12.94
CA ALA A 93 -6.39 -18.77 13.37
C ALA A 93 -6.80 -17.45 14.06
N LYS A 94 -7.80 -16.77 13.52
CA LYS A 94 -8.33 -15.52 14.07
C LYS A 94 -9.04 -15.73 15.40
N ASP A 95 -10.03 -16.61 15.43
CA ASP A 95 -10.94 -16.72 16.57
C ASP A 95 -10.28 -17.40 17.77
N LYS A 96 -9.39 -18.38 17.53
CA LYS A 96 -8.75 -19.15 18.60
C LYS A 96 -7.39 -18.60 19.02
N TYR A 97 -6.66 -17.97 18.09
CA TYR A 97 -5.26 -17.60 18.31
C TYR A 97 -4.98 -16.10 18.11
N GLY A 98 -5.99 -15.30 17.75
CA GLY A 98 -5.86 -13.84 17.63
C GLY A 98 -5.11 -13.36 16.39
N TYR A 99 -4.90 -14.22 15.39
CA TYR A 99 -4.24 -13.82 14.15
C TYR A 99 -5.13 -12.89 13.32
N ASN A 100 -4.53 -11.91 12.64
CA ASN A 100 -5.17 -11.28 11.50
C ASN A 100 -5.03 -12.16 10.24
N GLY A 101 -5.76 -11.83 9.16
CA GLY A 101 -5.79 -12.64 7.95
C GLY A 101 -4.40 -12.74 7.29
N GLU A 102 -3.66 -11.65 7.27
CA GLU A 102 -2.33 -11.56 6.68
C GLU A 102 -1.29 -12.40 7.44
N GLN A 103 -1.35 -12.40 8.78
CA GLN A 103 -0.50 -13.22 9.64
C GLN A 103 -0.80 -14.70 9.44
N ALA A 104 -2.09 -15.08 9.38
CA ALA A 104 -2.49 -16.46 9.13
C ALA A 104 -1.98 -16.94 7.76
N LEU A 105 -2.15 -16.13 6.71
CA LEU A 105 -1.61 -16.43 5.38
C LEU A 105 -0.08 -16.49 5.37
N GLY A 106 0.59 -15.58 6.08
CA GLY A 106 2.04 -15.59 6.24
C GLY A 106 2.55 -16.87 6.92
N MET A 107 1.87 -17.32 7.98
CA MET A 107 2.17 -18.58 8.67
C MET A 107 1.98 -19.77 7.72
N LEU A 108 0.86 -19.81 7.00
CA LEU A 108 0.59 -20.86 6.02
C LEU A 108 1.63 -20.90 4.89
N PHE A 109 2.04 -19.74 4.38
CA PHE A 109 3.08 -19.64 3.36
C PHE A 109 4.45 -20.09 3.86
N TRP A 110 4.78 -19.80 5.12
CA TRP A 110 6.00 -20.29 5.77
C TRP A 110 6.03 -21.83 5.74
N HIS A 111 4.91 -22.47 6.04
CA HIS A 111 4.75 -23.92 5.95
C HIS A 111 4.50 -24.47 4.54
N LYS A 112 4.76 -23.68 3.48
CA LYS A 112 4.62 -24.10 2.07
C LYS A 112 3.20 -24.58 1.74
N HIS A 113 2.21 -23.91 2.32
CA HIS A 113 0.78 -24.23 2.15
C HIS A 113 0.38 -25.59 2.74
N ASP A 114 1.14 -26.11 3.70
CA ASP A 114 0.74 -27.26 4.50
C ASP A 114 -0.13 -26.79 5.68
N LEU A 115 -1.44 -27.05 5.57
CA LEU A 115 -2.42 -26.65 6.59
C LEU A 115 -2.16 -27.34 7.93
N ASP A 116 -1.79 -28.62 7.93
CA ASP A 116 -1.64 -29.38 9.17
C ASP A 116 -0.45 -28.87 9.97
N ARG A 117 0.68 -28.60 9.29
CA ARG A 117 1.86 -27.99 9.91
C ARG A 117 1.57 -26.59 10.41
N ALA A 118 0.92 -25.76 9.59
CA ALA A 118 0.58 -24.40 9.98
C ALA A 118 -0.34 -24.36 11.20
N MET A 119 -1.32 -25.28 11.30
CA MET A 119 -2.23 -25.37 12.45
C MET A 119 -1.51 -25.75 13.75
N LEU A 120 -0.52 -26.65 13.69
CA LEU A 120 0.26 -27.07 14.86
C LEU A 120 1.05 -25.91 15.46
N ASP A 121 1.56 -25.02 14.61
CA ASP A 121 2.40 -23.90 15.03
C ASP A 121 1.63 -22.61 15.36
N LEU A 122 0.31 -22.55 15.09
CA LEU A 122 -0.51 -21.39 15.46
C LEU A 122 -0.39 -21.01 16.94
N ALA A 123 -0.37 -22.01 17.83
CA ALA A 123 -0.26 -21.80 19.28
C ALA A 123 1.13 -21.30 19.72
N ASN A 124 2.18 -21.67 18.98
CA ASN A 124 3.57 -21.36 19.32
C ASN A 124 3.93 -19.92 18.93
N PHE A 125 3.24 -19.34 17.95
CA PHE A 125 3.51 -18.02 17.40
C PHE A 125 2.32 -17.06 17.52
N THR A 126 1.50 -17.24 18.56
CA THR A 126 0.36 -16.35 18.84
C THR A 126 0.80 -14.89 18.88
N PRO A 127 0.21 -14.01 18.03
CA PRO A 127 0.54 -12.60 18.04
C PRO A 127 0.24 -12.00 19.42
N PHE A 128 1.07 -11.03 19.81
CA PHE A 128 0.72 -10.19 20.95
C PHE A 128 -0.58 -9.44 20.63
N PRO A 129 -1.53 -9.39 21.58
CA PRO A 129 -2.75 -8.61 21.41
C PRO A 129 -2.43 -7.15 21.10
N ASP A 130 -3.31 -6.47 20.37
CA ASP A 130 -3.22 -5.01 20.24
C ASP A 130 -3.28 -4.36 21.63
N GLU A 131 -2.16 -3.81 22.09
CA GLU A 131 -1.94 -3.37 23.47
C GLU A 131 -2.58 -2.01 23.82
N TRP A 132 -3.62 -1.56 23.09
CA TRP A 132 -4.31 -0.33 23.46
C TRP A 132 -5.30 -0.60 24.58
N SER A 133 -5.00 -0.06 25.76
CA SER A 133 -5.93 -0.04 26.88
C SER A 133 -7.19 0.77 26.53
N VAL A 134 -8.25 0.60 27.33
CA VAL A 134 -9.48 1.40 27.14
C VAL A 134 -9.16 2.87 27.40
N GLU A 135 -8.26 3.12 28.36
CA GLU A 135 -7.74 4.43 28.74
C GLU A 135 -7.00 5.09 27.57
N ASP A 136 -6.11 4.36 26.88
CA ASP A 136 -5.37 4.87 25.71
C ASP A 136 -6.32 5.24 24.56
N LYS A 137 -7.34 4.43 24.32
CA LYS A 137 -8.36 4.69 23.28
C LYS A 137 -9.13 5.97 23.59
N VAL A 138 -9.56 6.14 24.85
CA VAL A 138 -10.28 7.34 25.29
C VAL A 138 -9.38 8.57 25.24
N LEU A 139 -8.13 8.46 25.70
CA LEU A 139 -7.16 9.55 25.65
C LEU A 139 -6.91 10.00 24.20
N PHE A 140 -6.71 9.05 23.28
CA PHE A 140 -6.54 9.33 21.86
C PHE A 140 -7.79 10.00 21.26
N GLU A 141 -8.99 9.50 21.58
CA GLU A 141 -10.23 10.08 21.06
C GLU A 141 -10.44 11.52 21.52
N GLN A 142 -10.16 11.81 22.79
CA GLN A 142 -10.19 13.18 23.33
C GLN A 142 -9.15 14.06 22.64
N ALA A 143 -7.90 13.62 22.59
CA ALA A 143 -6.83 14.35 21.95
C ALA A 143 -7.11 14.61 20.46
N PHE A 144 -7.74 13.65 19.77
CA PHE A 144 -8.17 13.79 18.38
C PHE A 144 -9.30 14.83 18.22
N GLN A 145 -10.26 14.88 19.15
CA GLN A 145 -11.30 15.91 19.14
C GLN A 145 -10.72 17.33 19.33
N PHE A 146 -9.72 17.49 20.21
CA PHE A 146 -9.10 18.79 20.48
C PHE A 146 -8.07 19.23 19.42
N HIS A 147 -7.24 18.31 18.93
CA HIS A 147 -6.10 18.60 18.06
C HIS A 147 -6.27 18.16 16.61
N GLY A 148 -7.39 17.51 16.27
CA GLY A 148 -7.66 16.98 14.94
C GLY A 148 -6.61 15.97 14.51
N LYS A 149 -6.17 16.03 13.26
CA LYS A 149 -5.17 15.10 12.70
C LYS A 149 -3.71 15.49 13.02
N SER A 150 -3.50 16.35 14.03
CA SER A 150 -2.16 16.72 14.47
C SER A 150 -1.58 15.67 15.42
N PHE A 151 -1.08 14.57 14.87
CA PHE A 151 -0.51 13.46 15.66
C PHE A 151 0.68 13.89 16.52
N TYR A 152 1.43 14.90 16.09
CA TYR A 152 2.50 15.48 16.91
C TYR A 152 1.96 16.09 18.22
N ARG A 153 0.82 16.79 18.15
CA ARG A 153 0.16 17.38 19.33
C ARG A 153 -0.55 16.33 20.17
N ILE A 154 -1.22 15.37 19.53
CA ILE A 154 -1.85 14.24 20.24
C ILE A 154 -0.84 13.47 21.09
N ARG A 155 0.38 13.23 20.56
CA ARG A 155 1.45 12.52 21.30
C ARG A 155 2.01 13.31 22.49
N GLN A 156 1.78 14.62 22.56
CA GLN A 156 2.28 15.48 23.65
C GLN A 156 1.30 15.63 24.82
N MET A 157 0.09 15.10 24.67
CA MET A 157 -0.93 15.01 25.71
C MET A 157 -0.73 13.74 26.52
#